data_AF-A0A3E3DCD8-F1
#
_entry.id   AF-A0A3E3DCD8-F1
#
_cell.length_a   1.000
_cell.length_b   1.000
_cell.length_c   1.000
_cell.angle_alpha   90.00
_cell.angle_beta   90.00
_cell.angle_gamma   90.00
#
_symmetry.space_group_name_H-M   'P 1'
#
loop_
_entity.id
_entity.type
_entity.pdbx_description
1 polymer ?
#
loop_
_entity_poly.entity_id
_entity_poly.type
_entity_poly.pdbx_seq_one_letter_code
_entity_poly.pdbx_strand_id
1 'polypeptide(L)'
;MKKLYSKRWGIETSFRKLKYTIGLLHFHAKKVEYICQEIFARMIMYNFTEMIISHVIIENKSRKHAYQANFSTAAHICRQYFRGNVPPPTVETLIARLILPIRPGRSVPRNLSPKKANQFLL
;
A
#
# COMPACT_ATOMS: atom_id res chain seq x y z
N MET A 1 10.39 1.21 24.66
CA MET A 1 9.78 2.17 23.70
C MET A 1 9.98 1.81 22.22
N LYS A 2 11.21 1.74 21.67
CA LYS A 2 11.44 1.53 20.22
C LYS A 2 10.85 0.23 19.62
N LYS A 3 10.93 -0.90 20.35
CA LYS A 3 10.42 -2.22 19.88
C LYS A 3 8.89 -2.26 19.70
N LEU A 4 8.14 -1.65 20.62
CA LEU A 4 6.68 -1.56 20.54
C LEU A 4 6.21 -0.72 19.34
N TYR A 5 6.88 0.43 19.10
CA TYR A 5 6.59 1.27 17.94
C TYR A 5 6.84 0.51 16.61
N SER A 6 7.91 -0.28 16.55
CA SER A 6 8.21 -1.12 15.38
C SER A 6 7.09 -2.11 15.05
N LYS A 7 6.42 -2.69 16.06
CA LYS A 7 5.29 -3.61 15.84
C LYS A 7 4.06 -2.90 15.28
N ARG A 8 3.82 -1.65 15.68
CA ARG A 8 2.70 -0.83 15.20
C ARG A 8 2.87 -0.35 13.76
N TRP A 9 4.11 -0.17 13.31
CA TRP A 9 4.44 0.35 11.98
C TRP A 9 3.82 -0.46 10.83
N GLY A 10 3.75 -1.79 10.97
CA GLY A 10 3.09 -2.66 9.99
C GLY A 10 1.62 -2.31 9.80
N ILE A 11 0.92 -1.98 10.89
CA ILE A 11 -0.49 -1.57 10.86
C ILE A 11 -0.63 -0.20 10.18
N GLU A 12 0.21 0.78 10.54
CA GLU A 12 0.17 2.13 9.96
C GLU A 12 0.44 2.12 8.45
N THR A 13 1.42 1.32 8.00
CA THR A 13 1.74 1.17 6.58
C THR A 13 0.63 0.45 5.80
N SER A 14 -0.01 -0.54 6.41
CA SER A 14 -1.19 -1.23 5.84
C SER A 14 -2.37 -0.27 5.67
N PHE A 15 -2.71 0.51 6.70
CA PHE A 15 -3.75 1.53 6.60
C PHE A 15 -3.41 2.62 5.58
N ARG A 16 -2.13 2.99 5.44
CA ARG A 16 -1.70 3.92 4.39
C ARG A 16 -1.98 3.35 2.99
N LYS A 17 -1.61 2.09 2.73
CA LYS A 17 -1.92 1.40 1.47
C LYS A 17 -3.42 1.37 1.20
N LEU A 18 -4.22 0.99 2.20
CA LEU A 18 -5.68 0.92 2.07
C LEU A 18 -6.30 2.30 1.77
N LYS A 19 -5.88 3.35 2.48
CA LYS A 19 -6.39 4.72 2.29
C LYS A 19 -6.01 5.30 0.93
N TYR A 20 -4.72 5.28 0.61
CA TYR A 20 -4.19 6.07 -0.51
C TYR A 20 -4.02 5.26 -1.80
N THR A 21 -3.71 3.96 -1.71
CA THR A 21 -3.43 3.14 -2.89
C THR A 21 -4.66 2.40 -3.39
N ILE A 22 -5.48 1.88 -2.47
CA ILE A 22 -6.74 1.22 -2.80
C ILE A 22 -7.87 2.26 -2.93
N GLY A 23 -7.82 3.34 -2.15
CA GLY A 23 -8.73 4.48 -2.29
C GLY A 23 -9.85 4.54 -1.25
N LEU A 24 -9.61 4.13 0.00
CA LEU A 24 -10.59 4.18 1.10
C LEU A 24 -10.84 5.60 1.67
N LEU A 25 -10.38 6.65 0.99
CA LEU A 25 -10.60 8.04 1.43
C LEU A 25 -11.87 8.67 0.84
N HIS A 26 -12.30 8.18 -0.33
CA HIS A 26 -13.41 8.78 -1.07
C HIS A 26 -14.44 7.71 -1.40
N PHE A 27 -15.67 7.91 -0.95
CA PHE A 27 -16.82 7.07 -1.23
C PHE A 27 -17.69 7.71 -2.30
N HIS A 28 -18.32 6.89 -3.14
CA HIS A 28 -19.18 7.34 -4.23
C HIS A 28 -20.64 7.33 -3.80
N ALA A 29 -21.01 6.39 -2.94
CA ALA A 29 -22.33 6.26 -2.38
C ALA A 29 -22.62 7.30 -1.30
N LYS A 30 -23.91 7.67 -1.20
CA LYS A 30 -24.44 8.53 -0.12
C LYS A 30 -25.23 7.74 0.92
N LYS A 31 -25.78 6.58 0.54
CA LYS A 31 -26.50 5.68 1.45
C LYS A 31 -25.51 4.88 2.29
N VAL A 32 -25.79 4.75 3.59
CA VAL A 32 -24.89 4.11 4.56
C VAL A 32 -24.60 2.66 4.18
N GLU A 33 -25.60 1.93 3.70
CA GLU A 33 -25.48 0.52 3.33
C GLU A 33 -24.48 0.35 2.18
N TYR A 34 -24.54 1.24 1.18
CA TYR A 34 -23.64 1.24 0.03
C TYR A 34 -22.24 1.73 0.38
N ILE A 35 -22.10 2.67 1.33
CA ILE A 35 -20.80 3.06 1.88
C ILE A 35 -20.14 1.85 2.56
N CYS A 36 -20.89 1.08 3.35
CA CYS A 36 -20.39 -0.14 3.97
C CYS A 36 -19.92 -1.15 2.92
N GLN A 37 -20.71 -1.38 1.86
CA GLN A 37 -20.31 -2.25 0.74
C GLN A 37 -19.01 -1.77 0.08
N GLU A 38 -18.87 -0.47 -0.14
CA GLU A 38 -17.68 0.16 -0.68
C GLU A 38 -16.43 -0.02 0.21
N ILE A 39 -16.60 0.00 1.53
CA ILE A 39 -15.53 -0.29 2.50
C ILE A 39 -15.11 -1.76 2.38
N PHE A 40 -16.06 -2.70 2.39
CA PHE A 40 -15.77 -4.13 2.28
C PHE A 40 -15.09 -4.48 0.94
N ALA A 41 -15.58 -3.95 -0.18
CA ALA A 41 -14.99 -4.18 -1.49
C ALA A 41 -13.51 -3.72 -1.54
N ARG A 42 -13.20 -2.56 -0.94
CA ARG A 42 -11.82 -2.07 -0.85
C ARG A 42 -10.95 -2.91 0.07
N MET A 43 -11.47 -3.40 1.20
CA MET A 43 -10.74 -4.33 2.07
C MET A 43 -10.46 -5.67 1.37
N ILE A 44 -11.44 -6.21 0.64
CA ILE A 44 -11.27 -7.42 -0.16
C ILE A 44 -10.18 -7.22 -1.22
N MET A 45 -10.20 -6.10 -1.95
CA MET A 45 -9.17 -5.78 -2.94
C MET A 45 -7.77 -5.67 -2.30
N TYR A 46 -7.67 -5.07 -1.11
CA TYR A 46 -6.42 -4.99 -0.36
C TYR A 46 -5.90 -6.39 -0.01
N ASN A 47 -6.75 -7.22 0.61
CA ASN A 47 -6.39 -8.58 1.01
C ASN A 47 -6.01 -9.45 -0.19
N PHE A 48 -6.77 -9.36 -1.28
CA PHE A 48 -6.46 -10.04 -2.53
C PHE A 48 -5.08 -9.62 -3.06
N THR A 49 -4.79 -8.32 -3.08
CA THR A 49 -3.50 -7.82 -3.54
C THR A 49 -2.34 -8.32 -2.67
N GLU A 50 -2.47 -8.28 -1.34
CA GLU A 50 -1.45 -8.83 -0.42
C GLU A 50 -1.26 -10.34 -0.63
N MET A 51 -2.35 -11.09 -0.82
CA MET A 51 -2.29 -12.52 -1.11
C MET A 51 -1.57 -12.83 -2.41
N ILE A 52 -1.85 -12.11 -3.49
CA ILE A 52 -1.12 -12.31 -4.76
C ILE A 52 0.36 -11.97 -4.58
N ILE A 53 0.67 -10.85 -3.92
CA ILE A 53 2.06 -10.45 -3.64
C ILE A 53 2.82 -11.54 -2.86
N SER A 54 2.18 -12.21 -1.89
CA SER A 54 2.84 -13.25 -1.10
C SER A 54 3.17 -14.50 -1.90
N HIS A 55 2.46 -14.78 -2.99
CA HIS A 55 2.70 -15.92 -3.88
C HIS A 55 3.67 -15.58 -5.02
N VAL A 56 3.91 -14.28 -5.29
CA VAL A 56 4.85 -13.87 -6.34
C VAL A 56 6.29 -14.18 -5.93
N ILE A 57 6.92 -15.05 -6.70
CA ILE A 57 8.34 -15.39 -6.54
C ILE A 57 9.18 -14.25 -7.13
N ILE A 58 9.94 -13.57 -6.27
CA ILE A 58 10.89 -12.53 -6.68
C ILE A 58 12.27 -13.17 -6.78
N GLU A 59 12.78 -13.33 -8.00
CA GLU A 59 14.13 -13.84 -8.22
C GLU A 59 15.18 -12.90 -7.61
N ASN A 60 15.90 -13.40 -6.59
CA ASN A 60 17.10 -12.76 -6.08
C ASN A 60 18.26 -12.99 -7.05
N LYS A 61 18.29 -12.22 -8.13
CA LYS A 61 19.51 -12.09 -8.96
C LYS A 61 20.63 -11.47 -8.11
N SER A 62 21.90 -11.70 -8.44
CA SER A 62 23.07 -11.14 -7.73
C SER A 62 23.09 -9.60 -7.80
N ARG A 63 22.25 -8.96 -7.00
CA ARG A 63 21.99 -7.51 -6.99
C ARG A 63 22.39 -6.94 -5.64
N LYS A 64 22.67 -5.64 -5.63
CA LYS A 64 23.10 -4.87 -4.44
C LYS A 64 22.09 -4.91 -3.27
N HIS A 65 20.80 -5.08 -3.56
CA HIS A 65 19.72 -5.02 -2.57
C HIS A 65 18.79 -6.21 -2.71
N ALA A 66 18.12 -6.56 -1.60
CA ALA A 66 16.90 -7.36 -1.66
C ALA A 66 15.76 -6.53 -2.27
N TYR A 67 14.80 -7.20 -2.91
CA TYR A 67 13.67 -6.56 -3.57
C TYR A 67 12.35 -7.07 -3.02
N GLN A 68 11.33 -6.21 -3.06
CA GLN A 68 9.95 -6.51 -2.70
C GLN A 68 9.01 -6.09 -3.82
N ALA A 69 7.84 -6.70 -3.92
CA ALA A 69 6.83 -6.30 -4.89
C ALA A 69 6.36 -4.85 -4.63
N ASN A 70 6.10 -4.10 -5.71
CA ASN A 70 5.49 -2.79 -5.60
C ASN A 70 3.97 -2.92 -5.37
N PHE A 71 3.53 -2.73 -4.12
CA PHE A 71 2.11 -2.84 -3.76
C PHE A 71 1.19 -1.97 -4.62
N SER A 72 1.57 -0.72 -4.92
CA SER A 72 0.73 0.17 -5.74
C SER A 72 0.53 -0.32 -7.16
N THR A 73 1.58 -0.90 -7.73
CA THR A 73 1.51 -1.50 -9.06
C THR A 73 0.70 -2.79 -9.02
N ALA A 74 0.96 -3.66 -8.04
CA ALA A 74 0.20 -4.89 -7.85
C ALA A 74 -1.30 -4.63 -7.68
N ALA A 75 -1.68 -3.63 -6.88
CA ALA A 75 -3.07 -3.22 -6.70
C ALA A 75 -3.70 -2.75 -8.02
N HIS A 76 -2.93 -2.05 -8.87
CA HIS A 76 -3.40 -1.66 -10.20
C HIS A 76 -3.62 -2.89 -11.09
N ILE A 77 -2.66 -3.82 -11.13
CA ILE A 77 -2.76 -5.05 -11.93
C ILE A 77 -3.94 -5.90 -11.45
N CYS A 78 -4.13 -6.06 -10.14
CA CYS A 78 -5.27 -6.77 -9.55
C CYS A 78 -6.60 -6.15 -9.97
N ARG A 79 -6.71 -4.81 -10.00
CA ARG A 79 -7.92 -4.14 -10.52
C ARG A 79 -8.14 -4.43 -12.01
N GLN A 80 -7.09 -4.46 -12.83
CA GLN A 80 -7.22 -4.80 -14.25
C GLN A 80 -7.63 -6.27 -14.46
N TYR A 81 -7.14 -7.17 -13.60
CA TYR A 81 -7.58 -8.56 -13.56
C TYR A 81 -9.09 -8.68 -13.34
N PHE A 82 -9.64 -8.02 -12.31
CA PHE A 82 -11.08 -8.03 -12.06
C PHE A 82 -11.91 -7.36 -13.18
N ARG A 83 -11.29 -6.50 -14.00
CA ARG A 83 -11.93 -5.91 -15.20
C ARG A 83 -11.83 -6.80 -16.45
N GLY A 84 -11.18 -7.97 -16.36
CA GLY A 84 -10.96 -8.88 -17.48
C GLY A 84 -9.84 -8.46 -18.44
N ASN A 85 -9.07 -7.43 -18.11
CA ASN A 85 -8.01 -6.89 -18.99
C ASN A 85 -6.68 -7.64 -18.86
N VAL A 86 -6.50 -8.42 -17.79
CA VAL A 86 -5.28 -9.20 -17.54
C VAL A 86 -5.68 -10.63 -17.18
N PRO A 87 -5.22 -11.66 -17.90
CA PRO A 87 -5.55 -13.04 -17.58
C PRO A 87 -4.71 -13.59 -16.40
N PRO A 88 -5.20 -14.62 -15.69
CA PRO A 88 -4.57 -15.16 -14.47
C PRO A 88 -3.06 -15.48 -14.53
N PRO A 89 -2.50 -16.12 -15.58
CA PRO A 89 -1.07 -16.45 -15.58
C PRO A 89 -0.16 -15.22 -15.73
N THR A 90 -0.71 -14.10 -16.21
CA THR A 90 0.06 -12.88 -16.49
C THR A 90 0.15 -11.96 -15.26
N VAL A 91 -0.78 -12.06 -14.32
CA VAL A 91 -0.84 -11.20 -13.12
C VAL A 91 0.45 -11.28 -12.31
N GLU A 92 0.83 -12.50 -11.91
CA GLU A 92 2.00 -12.75 -11.06
C GLU A 92 3.30 -12.37 -11.79
N THR A 93 3.38 -12.71 -13.08
CA THR A 93 4.52 -12.39 -13.95
C THR A 93 4.74 -10.88 -14.07
N LEU A 94 3.67 -10.09 -14.20
CA LEU A 94 3.76 -8.62 -14.27
C LEU A 94 4.21 -8.03 -12.93
N ILE A 95 3.71 -8.56 -11.81
CA ILE A 95 4.08 -8.11 -10.47
C ILE A 95 5.56 -8.42 -10.20
N ALA A 96 6.04 -9.61 -10.58
CA ALA A 96 7.44 -10.02 -10.43
C ALA A 96 8.43 -9.11 -11.17
N ARG A 97 7.99 -8.48 -12.28
CA ARG A 97 8.82 -7.52 -13.04
C ARG A 97 8.89 -6.15 -12.38
N LEU A 98 7.88 -5.76 -11.60
CA LEU A 98 7.70 -4.41 -11.06
C LEU A 98 7.98 -4.37 -9.56
N ILE A 99 9.26 -4.51 -9.22
CA ILE A 99 9.77 -4.63 -7.85
C ILE A 99 10.53 -3.37 -7.38
N LEU A 100 10.58 -3.17 -6.06
CA LEU A 100 11.27 -2.05 -5.40
C LEU A 100 12.42 -2.57 -4.52
N PRO A 101 13.55 -1.86 -4.47
CA PRO A 101 14.66 -2.24 -3.59
C PRO A 101 14.32 -1.95 -2.13
N ILE A 102 14.61 -2.91 -1.24
CA ILE A 102 14.56 -2.75 0.21
C ILE A 102 15.85 -2.06 0.65
N ARG A 103 15.72 -0.87 1.26
CA ARG A 103 16.86 -0.07 1.74
C ARG A 103 16.85 -0.02 3.27
N PRO A 104 17.47 -1.00 3.95
CA PRO A 104 17.56 -0.98 5.40
C PRO A 104 18.36 0.25 5.88
N GLY A 105 17.97 0.82 7.01
CA GLY A 105 18.66 1.99 7.58
C GLY A 105 18.35 3.34 6.91
N ARG A 106 17.42 3.40 5.95
CA ARG A 106 16.96 4.68 5.38
C ARG A 106 16.30 5.52 6.48
N SER A 107 16.98 6.59 6.87
CA SER A 107 16.44 7.65 7.72
C SER A 107 16.32 8.93 6.89
N VAL A 108 15.19 9.61 7.01
CA VAL A 108 15.01 10.96 6.44
C VAL A 108 14.85 11.89 7.65
N PRO A 109 15.83 12.76 7.95
CA PRO A 109 15.69 13.69 9.07
C PRO A 109 14.46 14.58 8.83
N ARG A 110 13.59 14.69 9.84
CA ARG A 110 12.44 15.59 9.76
C ARG A 110 12.94 17.03 9.77
N ASN A 111 12.63 17.79 8.73
CA ASN A 111 12.81 19.23 8.76
C ASN A 111 11.71 19.84 9.66
N LEU A 112 12.03 20.05 10.92
CA LEU A 112 11.14 20.67 11.90
C LEU A 112 11.26 22.18 11.76
N SER A 113 10.43 22.80 10.91
CA SER A 113 10.30 24.26 10.94
C SER A 113 9.75 24.67 12.31
N PRO A 114 10.33 25.71 12.97
CA PRO A 114 9.75 26.28 14.17
C PRO A 114 8.30 26.68 13.89
N LYS A 115 7.35 26.24 14.72
CA LYS A 115 5.98 26.74 14.65
C LYS A 115 5.98 28.19 15.11
N LYS A 116 5.48 29.12 14.28
CA LYS A 116 5.20 30.49 14.74
C LYS A 116 4.08 30.41 15.79
N ALA A 117 4.27 31.09 16.92
CA ALA A 117 3.21 31.27 17.89
C ALA A 117 2.16 32.21 17.28
N ASN A 118 0.94 31.70 17.05
CA ASN A 118 -0.18 32.55 16.70
C ASN A 118 -0.67 33.19 18.02
N GLN A 119 -0.36 34.47 18.24
CA GLN A 119 -1.04 35.24 19.28
C GLN A 119 -2.50 35.40 18.86
N PHE A 120 -3.42 34.91 19.68
CA PHE A 120 -4.83 35.29 19.59
C PHE A 120 -4.92 36.70 20.17
N LEU A 121 -5.13 37.70 19.30
CA LEU A 121 -5.55 39.03 19.72
C LEU A 121 -7.00 38.92 20.18
N LEU A 122 -7.24 39.19 21.46
CA LEU A 122 -8.57 39.46 22.01
C LEU A 122 -8.99 40.90 21.67
#